data_AF-A0A7S3G482-F1
#
_entry.id   AF-A0A7S3G482-F1
#
_cell.length_a   1.000
_cell.length_b   1.000
_cell.length_c   1.000
_cell.angle_alpha   90.00
_cell.angle_beta   90.00
_cell.angle_gamma   90.00
#
_symmetry.space_group_name_H-M   'P 1'
#
loop_
_entity.id
_entity.type
_entity.pdbx_description
1 polymer ?
#
loop_
_entity_poly.entity_id
_entity_poly.type
_entity_poly.pdbx_seq_one_letter_code
_entity_poly.pdbx_strand_id
1 'polypeptide(L)'
;QCNDGAAGNGSCICEEKWEGEACGCLTGSHMLSCFSTPAYQTWEDTSRLPTKLLDPNGGEFQYLGNGGPSLSANGLILAAASPYDDDNGLMSGSVLVWERVETSTPFSLVSPTKLYDPNESANDWLGYGGTSLSANGLVLAACSSHDSGDGSYSGSVLVWDRVEESTPFSSATPTKLVDPNSSAYDYLGYGGPSLSADGLVLAAASHWDGDKGSKSGSVLVWERGDVTISFSSASPTKLIDPDGSFDDELGYGGPSLSANGLILAAASPGDDEKGSKSGSVLVWERADPTISFSSASPTKLIDPNGSADDELGYGGTSFSANGLILAAASHGDDDKGSK
;
A
#
# COMPACT_ATOMS: atom_id res chain seq x y z
N GLN A 1 33.19 32.47 4.38
CA GLN A 1 34.54 32.87 4.83
C GLN A 1 34.46 33.35 6.28
N CYS A 2 35.43 32.98 7.13
CA CYS A 2 35.50 33.47 8.51
C CYS A 2 36.83 34.20 8.71
N ASN A 3 36.77 35.46 9.15
CA ASN A 3 37.94 36.32 9.35
C ASN A 3 38.27 36.42 10.86
N ASP A 4 39.53 36.16 11.21
CA ASP A 4 40.05 36.39 12.55
C ASP A 4 40.23 37.89 12.80
N GLY A 5 39.17 38.52 13.33
CA GLY A 5 39.27 39.83 13.96
C GLY A 5 39.96 39.71 15.31
N ALA A 6 40.99 40.52 15.55
CA ALA A 6 41.74 40.56 16.81
C ALA A 6 40.89 41.13 17.96
N ALA A 7 39.95 40.34 18.48
CA ALA A 7 39.32 40.41 19.81
C ALA A 7 38.12 39.44 19.85
N GLY A 8 38.36 38.12 19.84
CA GLY A 8 37.41 37.09 20.32
C GLY A 8 36.04 36.93 19.62
N ASN A 9 35.65 37.81 18.70
CA ASN A 9 34.40 37.76 17.96
C ASN A 9 34.68 37.59 16.47
N GLY A 10 34.92 36.35 16.04
CA GLY A 10 34.99 36.03 14.62
C GLY A 10 33.64 36.25 13.94
N SER A 11 33.61 36.96 12.81
CA SER A 11 32.43 37.05 11.96
C SER A 11 32.54 36.04 10.82
N CYS A 12 31.52 35.19 10.63
CA CYS A 12 31.40 34.37 9.42
C CYS A 12 30.43 35.00 8.43
N ILE A 13 30.84 35.01 7.17
CA ILE A 13 30.03 35.39 6.01
C ILE A 13 29.74 34.09 5.24
N CYS A 14 28.47 33.69 5.19
CA CYS A 14 27.96 32.56 4.40
C CYS A 14 27.49 33.14 3.04
N GLU A 15 28.07 32.70 1.92
CA GLU A 15 27.86 33.31 0.58
C GLU A 15 26.53 32.91 -0.08
N GLU A 16 25.84 31.89 0.43
CA GLU A 16 24.48 31.52 0.02
C GLU A 16 23.60 31.36 1.26
N LYS A 17 22.50 32.13 1.34
CA LYS A 17 21.46 31.97 2.37
C LYS A 17 20.21 31.37 1.72
N TRP A 18 19.81 30.18 2.17
CA TRP A 18 18.42 29.73 2.07
C TRP A 18 17.66 30.22 3.30
N GLU A 19 16.39 30.60 3.14
CA GLU A 19 15.57 31.07 4.26
C GLU A 19 15.46 29.98 5.35
N GLY A 20 15.93 30.27 6.57
CA GLY A 20 15.77 29.39 7.73
C GLY A 20 17.04 28.95 8.45
N GLU A 21 18.25 29.24 7.96
CA GLU A 21 19.51 28.83 8.61
C GLU A 21 20.15 29.94 9.47
N ALA A 22 20.74 29.54 10.61
CA ALA A 22 21.58 30.38 11.47
C ALA A 22 23.06 29.94 11.38
N CYS A 23 23.96 30.84 10.97
CA CYS A 23 25.42 30.58 10.93
C CYS A 23 26.06 30.93 12.29
N GLY A 24 26.89 30.05 12.85
CA GLY A 24 27.64 30.28 14.10
C GLY A 24 29.07 29.72 14.09
N CYS A 25 29.95 30.27 14.94
CA CYS A 25 31.31 29.78 15.19
C CYS A 25 31.44 29.20 16.60
N LEU A 26 32.13 28.06 16.73
CA LEU A 26 32.64 27.58 18.02
C LEU A 26 34.13 27.86 18.11
N THR A 27 34.57 28.55 19.17
CA THR A 27 35.98 28.80 19.45
C THR A 27 36.53 27.73 20.40
N GLY A 28 37.05 26.64 19.81
CA GLY A 28 37.88 25.63 20.47
C GLY A 28 39.17 25.47 19.69
N SER A 29 40.30 25.35 20.38
CA SER A 29 41.65 25.36 19.81
C SER A 29 41.81 24.48 18.57
N HIS A 30 41.98 25.16 17.43
CA HIS A 30 42.40 24.66 16.12
C HIS A 30 41.44 23.72 15.36
N MET A 31 40.22 24.17 15.06
CA MET A 31 39.55 24.00 13.75
C MET A 31 38.27 24.86 13.74
N LEU A 32 38.15 25.79 12.77
CA LEU A 32 36.88 26.47 12.50
C LEU A 32 36.04 25.59 11.56
N SER A 33 34.99 24.97 12.08
CA SER A 33 33.98 24.27 11.27
C SER A 33 32.66 25.04 11.33
N CYS A 34 32.12 25.39 10.17
CA CYS A 34 30.74 25.86 10.06
C CYS A 34 29.82 24.63 10.08
N PHE A 35 28.80 24.65 10.93
CA PHE A 35 27.72 23.67 10.90
C PHE A 35 26.40 24.40 10.66
N SER A 36 25.58 23.90 9.76
CA SER A 36 24.15 24.19 9.76
C SER A 36 23.46 23.10 10.59
N THR A 37 22.81 23.50 11.68
CA THR A 37 21.82 22.63 12.30
C THR A 37 20.56 22.76 11.45
N PRO A 38 20.03 21.68 10.83
CA PRO A 38 18.73 21.78 10.19
C PRO A 38 17.74 22.20 11.27
N ALA A 39 17.15 23.39 11.11
CA ALA A 39 16.03 23.80 11.93
C ALA A 39 14.94 22.75 11.72
N TYR A 40 14.58 22.04 12.78
CA TYR A 40 13.45 21.12 12.78
C TYR A 40 12.21 21.96 12.44
N GLN A 41 11.73 21.91 11.20
CA GLN A 41 10.44 22.48 10.87
C GLN A 41 9.39 21.56 11.49
N THR A 42 8.89 21.95 12.66
CA THR A 42 7.63 21.43 13.15
C THR A 42 6.55 21.91 12.20
N TRP A 43 5.97 21.00 11.43
CA TRP A 43 4.77 21.24 10.61
C TRP A 43 3.55 21.40 11.52
N GLU A 44 3.54 22.42 12.37
CA GLU A 44 2.35 22.83 13.09
C GLU A 44 1.69 23.98 12.32
N ASP A 45 1.25 23.70 11.09
CA ASP A 45 0.25 24.56 10.47
C ASP A 45 -1.11 24.27 11.10
N THR A 46 -1.32 24.79 12.31
CA THR A 46 -2.62 24.70 13.01
C THR A 46 -3.68 25.59 12.37
N SER A 47 -3.35 26.35 11.32
CA SER A 47 -4.32 27.20 10.61
C SER A 47 -5.25 26.39 9.69
N ARG A 48 -4.86 25.16 9.36
CA ARG A 48 -5.65 24.22 8.55
C ARG A 48 -6.09 23.03 9.40
N LEU A 49 -7.29 23.15 9.95
CA LEU A 49 -7.94 22.01 10.60
C LEU A 49 -8.19 20.90 9.56
N PRO A 50 -7.99 19.62 9.90
CA PRO A 50 -8.30 18.52 9.01
C PRO A 50 -9.79 18.54 8.66
N THR A 51 -10.10 18.41 7.38
CA THR A 51 -11.49 18.29 6.93
C THR A 51 -11.89 16.82 6.89
N LYS A 52 -12.95 16.48 7.62
CA LYS A 52 -13.53 15.13 7.59
C LYS A 52 -14.28 14.93 6.27
N LEU A 53 -13.94 13.87 5.54
CA LEU A 53 -14.76 13.35 4.45
C LEU A 53 -15.74 12.32 5.01
N LEU A 54 -16.95 12.26 4.46
CA LEU A 54 -18.03 11.39 4.91
C LEU A 54 -18.61 10.67 3.69
N ASP A 55 -19.10 9.46 3.92
CA ASP A 55 -20.11 8.88 3.03
C ASP A 55 -21.43 9.63 3.25
N PRO A 56 -21.97 10.34 2.24
CA PRO A 56 -23.22 11.08 2.38
C PRO A 56 -24.43 10.20 2.69
N ASN A 57 -24.38 8.92 2.30
CA ASN A 57 -25.45 7.95 2.51
C ASN A 57 -25.10 6.90 3.57
N GLY A 58 -23.92 7.01 4.18
CA GLY A 58 -23.41 5.97 5.06
C GLY A 58 -24.20 5.84 6.36
N GLY A 59 -24.51 4.60 6.70
CA GLY A 59 -25.00 4.19 8.01
C GLY A 59 -23.91 4.19 9.09
N GLU A 60 -24.28 3.82 10.30
CA GLU A 60 -23.32 3.62 11.39
C GLU A 60 -22.42 2.40 11.10
N PHE A 61 -21.20 2.39 11.66
CA PHE A 61 -20.29 1.24 11.63
C PHE A 61 -19.88 0.72 10.25
N GLN A 62 -19.70 1.61 9.26
CA GLN A 62 -19.26 1.22 7.91
C GLN A 62 -17.74 1.27 7.67
N TYR A 63 -16.98 1.86 8.60
CA TYR A 63 -15.51 1.87 8.62
C TYR A 63 -14.88 2.51 7.36
N LEU A 64 -15.43 3.64 6.92
CA LEU A 64 -14.85 4.42 5.82
C LEU A 64 -13.36 4.71 6.05
N GLY A 65 -12.54 4.29 5.10
CA GLY A 65 -11.08 4.42 5.12
C GLY A 65 -10.36 3.19 5.68
N ASN A 66 -11.07 2.11 6.04
CA ASN A 66 -10.45 0.85 6.45
C ASN A 66 -9.52 0.30 5.37
N GLY A 67 -8.42 -0.31 5.78
CA GLY A 67 -7.40 -0.88 4.89
C GLY A 67 -6.58 0.14 4.10
N GLY A 68 -7.02 1.41 4.04
CA GLY A 68 -6.24 2.52 3.49
C GLY A 68 -6.88 3.16 2.24
N PRO A 69 -6.97 4.50 2.21
CA PRO A 69 -7.37 5.22 1.01
C PRO A 69 -6.22 5.29 -0.01
N SER A 70 -6.55 5.46 -1.28
CA SER A 70 -5.59 5.65 -2.37
C SER A 70 -5.81 6.99 -3.07
N LEU A 71 -4.70 7.63 -3.46
CA LEU A 71 -4.71 8.94 -4.13
C LEU A 71 -3.88 8.87 -5.42
N SER A 72 -4.44 9.40 -6.49
CA SER A 72 -3.73 9.56 -7.77
C SER A 72 -2.55 10.52 -7.63
N ALA A 73 -1.52 10.38 -8.48
CA ALA A 73 -0.28 11.16 -8.35
C ALA A 73 -0.50 12.66 -8.59
N ASN A 74 -1.49 13.03 -9.41
CA ASN A 74 -1.90 14.43 -9.60
C ASN A 74 -2.78 14.96 -8.47
N GLY A 75 -3.19 14.11 -7.52
CA GLY A 75 -4.03 14.45 -6.38
C GLY A 75 -5.48 14.77 -6.73
N LEU A 76 -5.97 14.42 -7.92
CA LEU A 76 -7.32 14.77 -8.37
C LEU A 76 -8.37 13.72 -8.01
N ILE A 77 -7.93 12.50 -7.72
CA ILE A 77 -8.79 11.35 -7.43
C ILE A 77 -8.34 10.70 -6.14
N LEU A 78 -9.29 10.58 -5.22
CA LEU A 78 -9.17 9.91 -3.94
C LEU A 78 -10.20 8.78 -3.89
N ALA A 79 -9.77 7.57 -3.58
CA ALA A 79 -10.66 6.44 -3.31
C ALA A 79 -10.51 5.99 -1.86
N ALA A 80 -11.61 5.65 -1.22
CA ALA A 80 -11.63 5.06 0.12
C ALA A 80 -12.77 4.05 0.22
N ALA A 81 -12.51 2.92 0.87
CA ALA A 81 -13.50 1.86 1.05
C ALA A 81 -14.27 1.97 2.36
N SER A 82 -15.49 1.47 2.36
CA SER A 82 -16.37 1.25 3.52
C SER A 82 -16.78 -0.23 3.52
N PRO A 83 -15.99 -1.15 4.09
CA PRO A 83 -16.21 -2.60 3.93
C PRO A 83 -17.49 -3.15 4.54
N TYR A 84 -18.11 -2.40 5.45
CA TYR A 84 -19.38 -2.80 6.07
C TYR A 84 -20.55 -1.90 5.65
N ASP A 85 -20.42 -1.24 4.50
CA ASP A 85 -21.55 -0.56 3.87
C ASP A 85 -22.65 -1.58 3.50
N ASP A 86 -23.89 -1.21 3.79
CA ASP A 86 -25.06 -2.09 3.66
C ASP A 86 -25.92 -1.73 2.42
N ASP A 87 -25.55 -0.68 1.68
CA ASP A 87 -26.38 -0.08 0.63
C ASP A 87 -26.72 -1.04 -0.52
N ASN A 88 -25.85 -2.03 -0.78
CA ASN A 88 -26.06 -3.05 -1.82
C ASN A 88 -26.12 -4.48 -1.25
N GLY A 89 -26.39 -4.62 0.06
CA GLY A 89 -26.49 -5.89 0.77
C GLY A 89 -25.81 -5.82 2.14
N LEU A 90 -26.26 -6.62 3.11
CA LEU A 90 -25.70 -6.62 4.47
C LEU A 90 -24.18 -6.86 4.45
N MET A 91 -23.41 -5.88 4.89
CA MET A 91 -21.95 -5.86 4.92
C MET A 91 -21.35 -6.28 3.58
N SER A 92 -21.96 -5.84 2.48
CA SER A 92 -21.43 -6.08 1.13
C SER A 92 -20.18 -5.24 0.89
N GLY A 93 -20.14 -4.04 1.47
CA GLY A 93 -19.06 -3.08 1.34
C GLY A 93 -19.23 -2.18 0.12
N SER A 94 -18.48 -1.09 0.08
CA SER A 94 -18.46 -0.18 -1.07
C SER A 94 -17.17 0.61 -1.16
N VAL A 95 -16.93 1.22 -2.31
CA VAL A 95 -15.80 2.14 -2.53
C VAL A 95 -16.32 3.52 -2.92
N LEU A 96 -15.93 4.55 -2.18
CA LEU A 96 -16.24 5.94 -2.47
C LEU A 96 -15.07 6.58 -3.22
N VAL A 97 -15.37 7.23 -4.34
CA VAL A 97 -14.39 7.90 -5.20
C VAL A 97 -14.74 9.38 -5.31
N TRP A 98 -13.85 10.24 -4.83
CA TRP A 98 -13.96 11.69 -5.02
C TRP A 98 -13.10 12.13 -6.20
N GLU A 99 -13.71 12.82 -7.16
CA GLU A 99 -13.04 13.31 -8.37
C GLU A 99 -13.17 14.84 -8.44
N ARG A 100 -12.05 15.55 -8.26
CA ARG A 100 -11.98 17.01 -8.38
C ARG A 100 -11.28 17.40 -9.67
N VAL A 101 -11.66 18.56 -10.22
CA VAL A 101 -11.08 19.07 -11.48
C VAL A 101 -9.68 19.68 -11.27
N GLU A 102 -9.43 20.24 -10.08
CA GLU A 102 -8.17 20.90 -9.75
C GLU A 102 -7.85 20.78 -8.25
N THR A 103 -6.56 20.81 -7.90
CA THR A 103 -6.10 20.57 -6.52
C THR A 103 -6.46 21.69 -5.53
N SER A 104 -6.80 22.88 -6.03
CA SER A 104 -7.36 24.00 -5.28
C SER A 104 -8.77 23.71 -4.74
N THR A 105 -9.53 22.81 -5.37
CA THR A 105 -10.83 22.39 -4.88
C THR A 105 -10.65 21.31 -3.81
N PRO A 106 -11.06 21.53 -2.54
CA PRO A 106 -10.98 20.49 -1.52
C PRO A 106 -11.99 19.36 -1.80
N PHE A 107 -11.63 18.12 -1.47
CA PHE A 107 -12.52 16.96 -1.64
C PHE A 107 -13.84 17.07 -0.88
N SER A 108 -13.90 17.85 0.21
CA SER A 108 -15.12 18.08 0.99
C SER A 108 -16.20 18.87 0.24
N LEU A 109 -15.87 19.50 -0.89
CA LEU A 109 -16.82 20.19 -1.75
C LEU A 109 -17.25 19.35 -2.96
N VAL A 110 -16.78 18.10 -3.05
CA VAL A 110 -17.06 17.17 -4.13
C VAL A 110 -17.91 16.03 -3.56
N SER A 111 -19.01 15.69 -4.24
CA SER A 111 -19.77 14.49 -3.92
C SER A 111 -19.04 13.26 -4.43
N PRO A 112 -18.85 12.21 -3.61
CA PRO A 112 -18.24 10.98 -4.07
C PRO A 112 -19.18 10.20 -4.98
N THR A 113 -18.58 9.47 -5.91
CA THR A 113 -19.21 8.34 -6.59
C THR A 113 -19.08 7.10 -5.71
N LYS A 114 -20.18 6.38 -5.46
CA LYS A 114 -20.16 5.09 -4.77
C LYS A 114 -20.09 3.96 -5.79
N LEU A 115 -19.17 3.02 -5.58
CA LEU A 115 -18.93 1.83 -6.38
C LEU A 115 -19.18 0.57 -5.53
N TYR A 116 -19.68 -0.48 -6.18
CA TYR A 116 -20.03 -1.77 -5.60
C TYR A 116 -19.84 -2.87 -6.66
N ASP A 117 -19.67 -4.13 -6.27
CA ASP A 117 -19.80 -5.30 -7.15
C ASP A 117 -21.28 -5.53 -7.50
N PRO A 118 -21.63 -5.52 -8.80
CA PRO A 118 -23.00 -5.73 -9.25
C PRO A 118 -23.56 -7.14 -8.93
N ASN A 119 -22.71 -8.09 -8.54
CA ASN A 119 -23.05 -9.45 -8.13
C ASN A 119 -22.78 -9.70 -6.64
N GLU A 120 -22.70 -8.65 -5.82
CA GLU A 120 -22.42 -8.74 -4.38
C GLU A 120 -23.36 -9.67 -3.63
N SER A 121 -22.78 -10.39 -2.68
CA SER A 121 -23.46 -11.14 -1.63
C SER A 121 -23.26 -10.48 -0.27
N ALA A 122 -24.11 -10.85 0.69
CA ALA A 122 -23.96 -10.37 2.05
C ALA A 122 -22.67 -10.89 2.69
N ASN A 123 -21.94 -10.00 3.37
CA ASN A 123 -20.67 -10.26 4.04
C ASN A 123 -19.46 -10.48 3.13
N ASP A 124 -19.46 -9.96 1.90
CA ASP A 124 -18.30 -10.05 1.00
C ASP A 124 -17.18 -9.05 1.38
N TRP A 125 -17.52 -8.01 2.15
CA TRP A 125 -16.61 -7.01 2.72
C TRP A 125 -15.73 -6.29 1.68
N LEU A 126 -16.35 -5.79 0.61
CA LEU A 126 -15.65 -5.04 -0.44
C LEU A 126 -14.85 -3.87 0.13
N GLY A 127 -13.54 -3.91 -0.11
CA GLY A 127 -12.58 -2.89 0.29
C GLY A 127 -12.08 -3.02 1.72
N TYR A 128 -12.24 -4.20 2.34
CA TYR A 128 -11.69 -4.48 3.67
C TYR A 128 -10.18 -4.20 3.75
N GLY A 129 -9.42 -4.72 2.79
CA GLY A 129 -7.98 -4.47 2.66
C GLY A 129 -7.63 -3.10 2.07
N GLY A 130 -8.62 -2.23 1.84
CA GLY A 130 -8.41 -0.89 1.28
C GLY A 130 -8.54 -0.84 -0.24
N THR A 131 -7.94 0.21 -0.81
CA THR A 131 -8.01 0.50 -2.25
C THR A 131 -6.61 0.73 -2.81
N SER A 132 -6.41 0.42 -4.09
CA SER A 132 -5.22 0.79 -4.85
C SER A 132 -5.62 1.53 -6.11
N LEU A 133 -4.94 2.64 -6.40
CA LEU A 133 -5.23 3.48 -7.55
C LEU A 133 -3.95 3.74 -8.32
N SER A 134 -4.01 3.53 -9.64
CA SER A 134 -2.94 3.91 -10.57
C SER A 134 -2.62 5.41 -10.48
N ALA A 135 -1.40 5.79 -10.85
CA ALA A 135 -0.92 7.17 -10.72
C ALA A 135 -1.73 8.17 -11.57
N ASN A 136 -2.20 7.75 -12.74
CA ASN A 136 -3.09 8.52 -13.62
C ASN A 136 -4.58 8.43 -13.20
N GLY A 137 -4.90 7.60 -12.22
CA GLY A 137 -6.27 7.40 -11.73
C GLY A 137 -7.20 6.75 -12.75
N LEU A 138 -6.71 6.00 -13.73
CA LEU A 138 -7.55 5.29 -14.71
C LEU A 138 -7.97 3.89 -14.25
N VAL A 139 -7.22 3.33 -13.32
CA VAL A 139 -7.39 1.97 -12.80
C VAL A 139 -7.50 2.03 -11.29
N LEU A 140 -8.60 1.52 -10.75
CA LEU A 140 -8.88 1.39 -9.33
C LEU A 140 -9.14 -0.08 -9.00
N ALA A 141 -8.49 -0.60 -7.96
CA ALA A 141 -8.73 -1.92 -7.44
C ALA A 141 -9.15 -1.89 -5.97
N ALA A 142 -10.06 -2.78 -5.60
CA ALA A 142 -10.44 -3.06 -4.21
C ALA A 142 -10.74 -4.56 -4.07
N CYS A 143 -10.57 -5.10 -2.87
CA CYS A 143 -10.74 -6.53 -2.63
C CYS A 143 -11.96 -6.84 -1.77
N SER A 144 -12.71 -7.87 -2.15
CA SER A 144 -13.80 -8.45 -1.36
C SER A 144 -13.29 -9.74 -0.71
N SER A 145 -12.52 -9.61 0.36
CA SER A 145 -11.77 -10.73 0.95
C SER A 145 -12.64 -11.88 1.45
N HIS A 146 -13.93 -11.63 1.72
CA HIS A 146 -14.87 -12.61 2.26
C HIS A 146 -15.87 -13.13 1.22
N ASP A 147 -15.70 -12.72 -0.03
CA ASP A 147 -16.51 -13.18 -1.14
C ASP A 147 -16.47 -14.71 -1.26
N SER A 148 -17.65 -15.28 -1.44
CA SER A 148 -17.88 -16.72 -1.53
C SER A 148 -18.32 -17.20 -2.92
N GLY A 149 -18.29 -16.32 -3.94
CA GLY A 149 -18.74 -16.62 -5.30
C GLY A 149 -18.04 -17.82 -5.95
N ASP A 150 -16.76 -18.03 -5.65
CA ASP A 150 -15.91 -19.07 -6.25
C ASP A 150 -15.39 -20.11 -5.23
N GLY A 151 -15.90 -20.07 -3.99
CA GLY A 151 -15.50 -20.93 -2.89
C GLY A 151 -15.69 -20.19 -1.56
N SER A 152 -16.06 -20.89 -0.48
CA SER A 152 -16.38 -20.26 0.82
C SER A 152 -15.24 -19.36 1.30
N TYR A 153 -15.48 -18.04 1.39
CA TYR A 153 -14.48 -17.04 1.79
C TYR A 153 -13.15 -17.17 1.04
N SER A 154 -13.22 -17.51 -0.25
CA SER A 154 -12.04 -17.57 -1.13
C SER A 154 -11.53 -16.17 -1.47
N GLY A 155 -12.41 -15.17 -1.43
CA GLY A 155 -12.11 -13.77 -1.70
C GLY A 155 -12.02 -13.45 -3.19
N SER A 156 -12.06 -12.16 -3.52
CA SER A 156 -11.91 -11.68 -4.89
C SER A 156 -11.34 -10.26 -4.96
N VAL A 157 -10.90 -9.87 -6.15
CA VAL A 157 -10.46 -8.50 -6.46
C VAL A 157 -11.36 -7.90 -7.52
N LEU A 158 -11.88 -6.71 -7.28
CA LEU A 158 -12.62 -5.92 -8.26
C LEU A 158 -11.72 -4.84 -8.82
N VAL A 159 -11.74 -4.70 -10.15
CA VAL A 159 -10.99 -3.69 -10.87
C VAL A 159 -11.94 -2.85 -11.71
N TRP A 160 -12.01 -1.56 -11.43
CA TRP A 160 -12.67 -0.59 -12.29
C TRP A 160 -11.65 0.07 -13.20
N ASP A 161 -11.80 -0.19 -14.50
CA ASP A 161 -11.03 0.45 -15.56
C ASP A 161 -11.89 1.54 -16.21
N ARG A 162 -11.33 2.74 -16.34
CA ARG A 162 -11.88 3.77 -17.21
C ARG A 162 -10.90 4.06 -18.34
N VAL A 163 -11.41 4.10 -19.56
CA VAL A 163 -10.59 4.22 -20.78
C VAL A 163 -9.94 5.61 -20.89
N GLU A 164 -10.63 6.64 -20.41
CA GLU A 164 -10.17 8.03 -20.45
C GLU A 164 -10.55 8.74 -19.15
N GLU A 165 -9.81 9.80 -18.79
CA GLU A 165 -10.05 10.58 -17.56
C GLU A 165 -11.46 11.20 -17.49
N SER A 166 -12.08 11.48 -18.64
CA SER A 166 -13.44 12.02 -18.70
C SER A 166 -14.54 10.99 -18.42
N THR A 167 -14.20 9.70 -18.39
CA THR A 167 -15.16 8.62 -18.10
C THR A 167 -15.27 8.44 -16.59
N PRO A 168 -16.44 8.66 -15.98
CA PRO A 168 -16.59 8.49 -14.54
C PRO A 168 -16.56 7.02 -14.16
N PHE A 169 -16.02 6.70 -12.98
CA PHE A 169 -15.98 5.31 -12.48
C PHE A 169 -17.36 4.67 -12.36
N SER A 170 -18.42 5.45 -12.12
CA SER A 170 -19.82 4.96 -12.07
C SER A 170 -20.31 4.33 -13.37
N SER A 171 -19.65 4.60 -14.50
CA SER A 171 -20.00 4.02 -15.80
C SER A 171 -19.22 2.74 -16.11
N ALA A 172 -18.22 2.39 -15.30
CA ALA A 172 -17.41 1.20 -15.48
C ALA A 172 -18.02 0.01 -14.74
N THR A 173 -18.22 -1.11 -15.44
CA THR A 173 -18.48 -2.40 -14.80
C THR A 173 -17.16 -2.96 -14.27
N PRO A 174 -17.06 -3.34 -12.99
CA PRO A 174 -15.82 -3.92 -12.48
C PRO A 174 -15.52 -5.26 -13.14
N THR A 175 -14.24 -5.50 -13.38
CA THR A 175 -13.72 -6.83 -13.67
C THR A 175 -13.48 -7.54 -12.34
N LYS A 176 -14.06 -8.73 -12.16
CA LYS A 176 -13.83 -9.59 -11.00
C LYS A 176 -12.68 -10.56 -11.30
N LEU A 177 -11.69 -10.60 -10.41
CA LEU A 177 -10.52 -11.46 -10.48
C LEU A 177 -10.49 -12.36 -9.25
N VAL A 178 -10.13 -13.63 -9.47
CA VAL A 178 -10.11 -14.68 -8.45
C VAL A 178 -8.89 -15.56 -8.62
N ASP A 179 -8.52 -16.30 -7.58
CA ASP A 179 -7.59 -17.42 -7.73
C ASP A 179 -8.34 -18.60 -8.38
N PRO A 180 -7.96 -19.04 -9.59
CA PRO A 180 -8.62 -20.17 -10.24
C PRO A 180 -8.41 -21.51 -9.50
N ASN A 181 -7.47 -21.56 -8.55
CA ASN A 181 -7.19 -22.73 -7.73
C ASN A 181 -7.42 -22.47 -6.22
N SER A 182 -8.25 -21.47 -5.87
CA SER A 182 -8.54 -21.19 -4.46
C SER A 182 -9.15 -22.39 -3.75
N SER A 183 -8.78 -22.53 -2.48
CA SER A 183 -9.48 -23.30 -1.49
C SER A 183 -10.41 -22.41 -0.66
N ALA A 184 -11.30 -23.06 0.10
CA ALA A 184 -12.12 -22.33 1.06
C ALA A 184 -11.22 -21.69 2.13
N TYR A 185 -11.54 -20.45 2.50
CA TYR A 185 -10.85 -19.67 3.54
C TYR A 185 -9.43 -19.22 3.15
N ASP A 186 -9.14 -19.05 1.86
CA ASP A 186 -7.86 -18.48 1.40
C ASP A 186 -7.81 -16.95 1.52
N TYR A 187 -8.98 -16.29 1.60
CA TYR A 187 -9.14 -14.84 1.83
C TYR A 187 -8.32 -13.94 0.89
N LEU A 188 -8.43 -14.18 -0.42
CA LEU A 188 -7.77 -13.35 -1.43
C LEU A 188 -8.09 -11.87 -1.23
N GLY A 189 -7.05 -11.06 -1.06
CA GLY A 189 -7.15 -9.61 -0.93
C GLY A 189 -7.46 -9.11 0.48
N TYR A 190 -7.30 -9.94 1.52
CA TYR A 190 -7.43 -9.52 2.92
C TYR A 190 -6.58 -8.28 3.26
N GLY A 191 -5.28 -8.32 2.93
CA GLY A 191 -4.36 -7.20 3.13
C GLY A 191 -4.44 -6.10 2.06
N GLY A 192 -5.37 -6.23 1.11
CA GLY A 192 -5.58 -5.24 0.05
C GLY A 192 -4.86 -5.54 -1.27
N PRO A 193 -5.22 -4.78 -2.33
CA PRO A 193 -4.55 -4.87 -3.62
C PRO A 193 -3.35 -3.92 -3.71
N SER A 194 -2.44 -4.21 -4.63
CA SER A 194 -1.37 -3.30 -5.04
C SER A 194 -1.35 -3.16 -6.55
N LEU A 195 -1.38 -1.92 -7.06
CA LEU A 195 -1.27 -1.59 -8.49
C LEU A 195 0.06 -0.91 -8.79
N SER A 196 0.64 -1.23 -9.95
CA SER A 196 1.70 -0.40 -10.53
C SER A 196 1.17 0.98 -10.92
N ALA A 197 2.05 1.98 -11.04
CA ALA A 197 1.66 3.35 -11.32
C ALA A 197 0.97 3.51 -12.67
N ASP A 198 1.32 2.68 -13.66
CA ASP A 198 0.67 2.62 -14.98
C ASP A 198 -0.62 1.78 -15.00
N GLY A 199 -0.94 1.06 -13.92
CA GLY A 199 -2.11 0.20 -13.81
C GLY A 199 -2.06 -1.06 -14.67
N LEU A 200 -0.86 -1.51 -15.07
CA LEU A 200 -0.66 -2.72 -15.89
C LEU A 200 -0.39 -3.98 -15.08
N VAL A 201 0.08 -3.83 -13.84
CA VAL A 201 0.36 -4.93 -12.91
C VAL A 201 -0.49 -4.75 -11.66
N LEU A 202 -1.20 -5.80 -11.27
CA LEU A 202 -2.02 -5.87 -10.08
C LEU A 202 -1.59 -7.08 -9.26
N ALA A 203 -1.42 -6.90 -7.96
CA ALA A 203 -1.15 -7.98 -7.02
C ALA A 203 -2.15 -7.98 -5.87
N ALA A 204 -2.53 -9.17 -5.42
CA ALA A 204 -3.28 -9.39 -4.18
C ALA A 204 -2.86 -10.73 -3.57
N ALA A 205 -3.04 -10.90 -2.26
CA ALA A 205 -2.57 -12.08 -1.56
C ALA A 205 -3.70 -12.88 -0.90
N SER A 206 -3.54 -14.19 -0.91
CA SER A 206 -4.35 -15.17 -0.20
C SER A 206 -3.54 -15.68 0.99
N HIS A 207 -3.55 -14.93 2.09
CA HIS A 207 -2.65 -15.19 3.22
C HIS A 207 -2.88 -16.54 3.92
N TRP A 208 -4.03 -17.18 3.71
CA TRP A 208 -4.33 -18.51 4.27
C TRP A 208 -4.25 -19.66 3.26
N ASP A 209 -3.79 -19.37 2.05
CA ASP A 209 -3.48 -20.39 1.05
C ASP A 209 -2.54 -21.47 1.61
N GLY A 210 -2.90 -22.72 1.32
CA GLY A 210 -2.29 -23.92 1.88
C GLY A 210 -1.27 -24.64 0.98
N ASP A 211 -0.89 -24.06 -0.17
CA ASP A 211 -0.18 -24.80 -1.22
C ASP A 211 1.24 -25.26 -0.80
N LYS A 212 1.86 -24.59 0.19
CA LYS A 212 3.18 -24.98 0.75
C LYS A 212 3.10 -25.55 2.15
N GLY A 213 2.31 -24.92 3.00
CA GLY A 213 1.94 -25.37 4.34
C GLY A 213 0.56 -24.82 4.66
N SER A 214 -0.15 -25.39 5.63
CA SER A 214 -1.46 -24.84 6.02
C SER A 214 -1.29 -23.38 6.44
N LYS A 215 -1.94 -22.44 5.72
CA LYS A 215 -1.78 -20.99 5.90
C LYS A 215 -0.36 -20.47 5.69
N SER A 216 0.37 -21.07 4.75
CA SER A 216 1.66 -20.52 4.30
C SER A 216 1.48 -19.23 3.50
N GLY A 217 0.30 -19.04 2.90
CA GLY A 217 -0.03 -17.88 2.09
C GLY A 217 0.50 -17.95 0.66
N SER A 218 -0.09 -17.13 -0.20
CA SER A 218 0.32 -16.96 -1.60
C SER A 218 0.00 -15.55 -2.11
N VAL A 219 0.72 -15.11 -3.15
CA VAL A 219 0.47 -13.83 -3.84
C VAL A 219 0.11 -14.10 -5.29
N LEU A 220 -0.98 -13.51 -5.75
CA LEU A 220 -1.41 -13.58 -7.13
C LEU A 220 -1.09 -12.27 -7.85
N VAL A 221 -0.53 -12.39 -9.04
CA VAL A 221 -0.16 -11.25 -9.90
C VAL A 221 -0.86 -11.36 -11.24
N TRP A 222 -1.69 -10.37 -11.57
CA TRP A 222 -2.30 -10.21 -12.88
C TRP A 222 -1.57 -9.14 -13.67
N GLU A 223 -1.39 -9.41 -14.95
CA GLU A 223 -0.61 -8.57 -15.85
C GLU A 223 -1.32 -8.40 -17.18
N ARG A 224 -1.28 -7.19 -17.72
CA ARG A 224 -1.80 -6.86 -19.05
C ARG A 224 -0.80 -6.03 -19.81
N GLY A 225 -0.78 -6.20 -21.14
CA GLY A 225 0.15 -5.46 -22.00
C GLY A 225 -0.22 -4.00 -22.24
N ASP A 226 -1.48 -3.61 -21.99
CA ASP A 226 -2.01 -2.28 -22.24
C ASP A 226 -3.27 -2.03 -21.39
N VAL A 227 -3.52 -0.79 -20.98
CA VAL A 227 -4.67 -0.42 -20.12
C VAL A 227 -6.03 -0.65 -20.80
N THR A 228 -6.08 -0.69 -22.13
CA THR A 228 -7.29 -1.01 -22.91
C THR A 228 -7.67 -2.49 -22.86
N ILE A 229 -6.78 -3.35 -22.37
CA ILE A 229 -7.00 -4.78 -22.19
C ILE A 229 -7.52 -5.01 -20.76
N SER A 230 -8.66 -5.66 -20.60
CA SER A 230 -9.17 -6.02 -19.27
C SER A 230 -8.31 -7.13 -18.63
N PHE A 231 -8.11 -7.03 -17.32
CA PHE A 231 -7.47 -8.09 -16.53
C PHE A 231 -8.20 -9.43 -16.57
N SER A 232 -9.47 -9.48 -16.98
CA SER A 232 -10.22 -10.74 -17.18
C SER A 232 -9.59 -11.66 -18.23
N SER A 233 -8.75 -11.11 -19.12
CA SER A 233 -8.02 -11.89 -20.11
C SER A 233 -6.70 -12.48 -19.59
N ALA A 234 -6.27 -12.07 -18.39
CA ALA A 234 -5.00 -12.49 -17.79
C ALA A 234 -5.22 -13.63 -16.79
N SER A 235 -4.46 -14.71 -16.92
CA SER A 235 -4.32 -15.70 -15.85
C SER A 235 -3.30 -15.22 -14.83
N PRO A 236 -3.58 -15.32 -13.51
CA PRO A 236 -2.64 -14.87 -12.51
C PRO A 236 -1.40 -15.74 -12.48
N THR A 237 -0.26 -15.11 -12.19
CA THR A 237 0.93 -15.80 -11.71
C THR A 237 0.81 -15.96 -10.19
N LYS A 238 0.84 -17.20 -9.70
CA LYS A 238 0.90 -17.47 -8.25
C LYS A 238 2.36 -17.50 -7.78
N LEU A 239 2.67 -16.72 -6.76
CA LEU A 239 3.94 -16.65 -6.07
C LEU A 239 3.77 -17.19 -4.64
N ILE A 240 4.74 -17.97 -4.19
CA ILE A 240 4.74 -18.65 -2.89
C ILE A 240 6.12 -18.56 -2.28
N ASP A 241 6.20 -18.61 -0.96
CA ASP A 241 7.47 -18.81 -0.27
C ASP A 241 7.97 -20.24 -0.54
N PRO A 242 9.16 -20.44 -1.15
CA PRO A 242 9.74 -21.77 -1.31
C PRO A 242 9.93 -22.53 0.01
N ASP A 243 10.16 -21.80 1.10
CA ASP A 243 10.37 -22.31 2.46
C ASP A 243 9.12 -22.13 3.35
N GLY A 244 7.99 -21.73 2.75
CA GLY A 244 6.74 -21.45 3.46
C GLY A 244 6.23 -22.66 4.25
N SER A 245 5.79 -22.39 5.47
CA SER A 245 5.40 -23.35 6.49
C SER A 245 4.01 -23.04 7.06
N PHE A 246 3.61 -23.81 8.07
CA PHE A 246 2.36 -23.61 8.79
C PHE A 246 2.31 -22.24 9.47
N ASP A 247 1.21 -21.49 9.24
CA ASP A 247 0.93 -20.19 9.86
C ASP A 247 1.95 -19.06 9.53
N ASP A 248 2.75 -19.17 8.45
CA ASP A 248 3.65 -18.08 8.02
C ASP A 248 2.89 -16.87 7.44
N GLU A 249 1.72 -17.11 6.85
CA GLU A 249 0.75 -16.12 6.35
C GLU A 249 1.32 -15.12 5.32
N LEU A 250 2.05 -15.60 4.30
CA LEU A 250 2.58 -14.76 3.23
C LEU A 250 1.49 -13.86 2.61
N GLY A 251 1.73 -12.56 2.67
CA GLY A 251 0.85 -11.52 2.14
C GLY A 251 -0.27 -11.07 3.08
N TYR A 252 -0.21 -11.42 4.37
CA TYR A 252 -1.17 -10.96 5.40
C TYR A 252 -1.46 -9.46 5.34
N GLY A 253 -0.42 -8.63 5.40
CA GLY A 253 -0.53 -7.17 5.33
C GLY A 253 -0.66 -6.61 3.90
N GLY A 254 -0.83 -7.46 2.90
CA GLY A 254 -0.93 -7.10 1.49
C GLY A 254 0.42 -7.05 0.77
N PRO A 255 0.43 -7.28 -0.55
CA PRO A 255 1.62 -7.11 -1.38
C PRO A 255 1.90 -5.63 -1.64
N SER A 256 3.13 -5.32 -2.04
CA SER A 256 3.55 -4.00 -2.50
C SER A 256 4.24 -4.12 -3.85
N LEU A 257 3.73 -3.39 -4.85
CA LEU A 257 4.39 -3.22 -6.13
C LEU A 257 5.19 -1.92 -6.15
N SER A 258 6.39 -1.99 -6.73
CA SER A 258 7.09 -0.80 -7.21
C SER A 258 6.28 -0.08 -8.29
N ALA A 259 6.48 1.23 -8.43
CA ALA A 259 5.73 2.06 -9.37
C ALA A 259 5.83 1.57 -10.83
N ASN A 260 6.96 0.99 -11.22
CA ASN A 260 7.17 0.44 -12.56
C ASN A 260 6.72 -1.04 -12.71
N GLY A 261 6.19 -1.66 -11.65
CA GLY A 261 5.70 -3.04 -11.68
C GLY A 261 6.77 -4.13 -11.88
N LEU A 262 8.06 -3.82 -11.65
CA LEU A 262 9.16 -4.77 -11.83
C LEU A 262 9.61 -5.47 -10.53
N ILE A 263 9.29 -4.87 -9.39
CA ILE A 263 9.58 -5.39 -8.06
C ILE A 263 8.25 -5.55 -7.31
N LEU A 264 8.08 -6.72 -6.68
CA LEU A 264 6.99 -7.04 -5.78
C LEU A 264 7.56 -7.48 -4.43
N ALA A 265 6.97 -7.02 -3.34
CA ALA A 265 7.25 -7.51 -2.00
C ALA A 265 5.97 -7.99 -1.32
N ALA A 266 6.08 -9.01 -0.49
CA ALA A 266 5.03 -9.45 0.42
C ALA A 266 5.66 -10.02 1.68
N ALA A 267 5.04 -9.78 2.82
CA ALA A 267 5.55 -10.22 4.11
C ALA A 267 4.82 -11.45 4.64
N SER A 268 5.55 -12.29 5.37
CA SER A 268 5.07 -13.45 6.10
C SER A 268 5.29 -13.18 7.60
N PRO A 269 4.38 -12.47 8.29
CA PRO A 269 4.60 -12.08 9.68
C PRO A 269 4.70 -13.27 10.64
N GLY A 270 4.20 -14.45 10.25
CA GLY A 270 4.28 -15.67 11.04
C GLY A 270 5.59 -16.45 10.87
N ASP A 271 6.49 -16.04 9.98
CA ASP A 271 7.73 -16.77 9.69
C ASP A 271 8.64 -16.87 10.94
N ASP A 272 9.14 -18.08 11.17
CA ASP A 272 9.83 -18.47 12.40
C ASP A 272 11.38 -18.40 12.33
N GLU A 273 11.97 -17.82 11.26
CA GLU A 273 13.42 -17.90 11.01
C GLU A 273 14.30 -17.34 12.14
N LYS A 274 13.85 -16.32 12.87
CA LYS A 274 14.58 -15.73 14.00
C LYS A 274 13.98 -16.04 15.38
N GLY A 275 12.82 -16.66 15.42
CA GLY A 275 12.02 -16.89 16.61
C GLY A 275 10.57 -17.07 16.19
N SER A 276 9.73 -17.61 17.08
CA SER A 276 8.32 -17.83 16.72
C SER A 276 7.68 -16.52 16.26
N LYS A 277 7.11 -16.46 15.05
CA LYS A 277 6.51 -15.25 14.47
C LYS A 277 7.44 -14.04 14.45
N SER A 278 8.71 -14.26 14.18
CA SER A 278 9.66 -13.16 13.97
C SER A 278 9.37 -12.38 12.67
N GLY A 279 8.75 -13.04 11.70
CA GLY A 279 8.34 -12.50 10.43
C GLY A 279 9.48 -12.40 9.41
N SER A 280 9.10 -12.39 8.14
CA SER A 280 10.02 -12.23 7.01
C SER A 280 9.36 -11.45 5.87
N VAL A 281 10.15 -10.94 4.93
CA VAL A 281 9.66 -10.30 3.70
C VAL A 281 10.28 -10.93 2.48
N LEU A 282 9.45 -11.37 1.54
CA LEU A 282 9.89 -11.90 0.27
C LEU A 282 9.81 -10.82 -0.81
N VAL A 283 10.86 -10.72 -1.60
CA VAL A 283 10.98 -9.76 -2.70
C VAL A 283 11.24 -10.51 -4.00
N TRP A 284 10.36 -10.33 -4.99
CA TRP A 284 10.54 -10.82 -6.34
C TRP A 284 10.89 -9.65 -7.26
N GLU A 285 11.93 -9.83 -8.07
CA GLU A 285 12.39 -8.86 -9.06
C GLU A 285 12.49 -9.51 -10.44
N ARG A 286 12.06 -8.77 -11.46
CA ARG A 286 12.23 -9.13 -12.86
C ARG A 286 12.90 -8.00 -13.63
N ALA A 287 13.66 -8.35 -14.66
CA ALA A 287 14.44 -7.38 -15.42
C ALA A 287 13.57 -6.47 -16.32
N ASP A 288 12.43 -6.99 -16.81
CA ASP A 288 11.50 -6.23 -17.65
C ASP A 288 10.08 -6.86 -17.62
N PRO A 289 9.04 -6.12 -18.08
CA PRO A 289 7.65 -6.57 -17.98
C PRO A 289 7.30 -7.81 -18.81
N THR A 290 8.14 -8.22 -19.77
CA THR A 290 7.90 -9.44 -20.57
C THR A 290 8.29 -10.73 -19.83
N ILE A 291 8.98 -10.59 -18.70
CA ILE A 291 9.40 -11.70 -17.84
C ILE A 291 8.35 -11.87 -16.74
N SER A 292 7.78 -13.07 -16.61
CA SER A 292 6.86 -13.38 -15.51
C SER A 292 7.60 -13.45 -14.18
N PHE A 293 6.97 -12.97 -13.11
CA PHE A 293 7.46 -13.12 -11.74
C PHE A 293 7.69 -14.58 -11.32
N SER A 294 7.01 -15.55 -11.95
CA SER A 294 7.23 -16.99 -11.68
C SER A 294 8.64 -17.47 -12.01
N SER A 295 9.36 -16.75 -12.86
CA SER A 295 10.75 -17.08 -13.22
C SER A 295 11.78 -16.54 -12.22
N ALA A 296 11.37 -15.64 -11.32
CA ALA A 296 12.23 -15.06 -10.30
C ALA A 296 12.19 -15.90 -9.02
N SER A 297 13.37 -16.22 -8.47
CA SER A 297 13.45 -16.70 -7.09
C SER A 297 13.35 -15.51 -6.14
N PRO A 298 12.51 -15.57 -5.09
CA PRO A 298 12.42 -14.48 -4.15
C PRO A 298 13.72 -14.33 -3.37
N THR A 299 14.04 -13.07 -3.02
CA THR A 299 14.99 -12.77 -1.95
C THR A 299 14.20 -12.66 -0.66
N LYS A 300 14.53 -13.49 0.33
CA LYS A 300 13.98 -13.38 1.68
C LYS A 300 14.79 -12.36 2.50
N LEU A 301 14.09 -11.44 3.14
CA LEU A 301 14.60 -10.42 4.04
C LEU A 301 14.08 -10.73 5.45
N ILE A 302 14.99 -10.69 6.41
CA ILE A 302 14.70 -10.89 7.83
C ILE A 302 15.30 -9.75 8.63
N ASP A 303 14.67 -9.40 9.75
CA ASP A 303 15.28 -8.48 10.69
C ASP A 303 16.49 -9.17 11.36
N PRO A 304 17.71 -8.64 11.25
CA PRO A 304 18.86 -9.20 11.96
C PRO A 304 18.70 -9.24 13.48
N ASN A 305 17.90 -8.33 14.04
CA ASN A 305 17.55 -8.28 15.47
C ASN A 305 16.20 -8.95 15.77
N GLY A 306 15.50 -9.43 14.74
CA GLY A 306 14.20 -10.07 14.87
C GLY A 306 14.21 -11.12 15.96
N SER A 307 13.14 -11.11 16.75
CA SER A 307 12.90 -11.96 17.90
C SER A 307 11.49 -12.56 17.82
N ALA A 308 11.15 -13.42 18.78
CA ALA A 308 9.82 -14.00 18.80
C ALA A 308 8.74 -12.91 19.00
N ASP A 309 7.63 -13.06 18.27
CA ASP A 309 6.46 -12.18 18.28
C ASP A 309 6.69 -10.75 17.72
N ASP A 310 7.81 -10.48 17.05
CA ASP A 310 8.04 -9.17 16.40
C ASP A 310 7.11 -8.93 15.21
N GLU A 311 6.75 -10.01 14.51
CA GLU A 311 5.84 -10.04 13.37
C GLU A 311 6.26 -9.06 12.25
N LEU A 312 7.52 -9.14 11.79
CA LEU A 312 8.01 -8.30 10.70
C LEU A 312 7.08 -8.39 9.47
N GLY A 313 6.56 -7.23 9.09
CA GLY A 313 5.67 -7.07 7.94
C GLY A 313 4.19 -7.31 8.21
N TYR A 314 3.78 -7.42 9.48
CA TYR A 314 2.36 -7.50 9.89
C TYR A 314 1.52 -6.37 9.28
N GLY A 315 2.04 -5.13 9.32
CA GLY A 315 1.37 -3.96 8.74
C GLY A 315 1.51 -3.84 7.22
N GLY A 316 2.05 -4.86 6.54
CA GLY A 316 2.35 -4.85 5.11
C GLY A 316 3.72 -4.28 4.78
N THR A 317 3.93 -4.08 3.47
CA THR A 317 5.17 -3.54 2.91
C THR A 317 4.88 -2.34 2.03
N SER A 318 5.85 -1.43 1.90
CA SER A 318 5.72 -0.24 1.05
C SER A 318 7.02 0.08 0.33
N PHE A 319 6.94 0.21 -0.99
CA PHE A 319 8.03 0.73 -1.80
C PHE A 319 7.99 2.25 -1.92
N SER A 320 9.18 2.85 -1.89
CA SER A 320 9.40 4.16 -2.47
C SER A 320 9.09 4.18 -3.98
N ALA A 321 8.78 5.34 -4.53
CA ALA A 321 8.39 5.48 -5.94
C ALA A 321 9.43 4.94 -6.95
N ASN A 322 10.71 4.94 -6.62
CA ASN A 322 11.77 4.40 -7.47
C ASN A 322 12.08 2.91 -7.19
N GLY A 323 11.39 2.28 -6.24
CA GLY A 323 11.59 0.87 -5.85
C GLY A 323 12.88 0.59 -5.10
N LEU A 324 13.69 1.59 -4.76
CA LEU A 324 15.01 1.39 -4.14
C LEU A 324 14.95 1.25 -2.61
N ILE A 325 13.86 1.72 -2.00
CA ILE A 325 13.59 1.61 -0.57
C ILE A 325 12.33 0.78 -0.41
N LEU A 326 12.44 -0.26 0.42
CA LEU A 326 11.34 -1.06 0.93
C LEU A 326 11.24 -0.81 2.43
N ALA A 327 10.05 -0.50 2.91
CA ALA A 327 9.72 -0.44 4.32
C ALA A 327 8.77 -1.59 4.67
N ALA A 328 8.96 -2.18 5.85
CA ALA A 328 8.07 -3.18 6.43
C ALA A 328 7.84 -2.80 7.90
N ALA A 329 6.63 -3.07 8.40
CA ALA A 329 6.25 -2.73 9.78
C ALA A 329 6.23 -3.99 10.65
N SER A 330 6.90 -3.94 11.81
CA SER A 330 6.85 -4.98 12.84
C SER A 330 5.88 -4.56 13.93
N HIS A 331 4.89 -5.39 14.24
CA HIS A 331 3.83 -5.02 15.21
C HIS A 331 4.27 -5.20 16.67
N GLY A 332 5.05 -6.26 16.93
CA GLY A 332 5.45 -6.65 18.29
C GLY A 332 6.87 -6.26 18.69
N ASP A 333 7.65 -5.67 17.77
CA ASP A 333 9.07 -5.31 18.02
C ASP A 333 9.25 -4.56 19.35
N ASP A 334 10.06 -5.16 20.22
CA ASP A 334 10.35 -4.70 21.57
C ASP A 334 11.84 -4.37 21.80
N ASP A 335 12.61 -4.15 20.73
CA ASP A 335 14.05 -3.81 20.78
C ASP A 335 14.39 -2.59 21.67
N LYS A 336 13.40 -1.73 21.96
CA LYS A 336 13.52 -0.57 22.86
C LYS A 336 12.87 -0.75 24.24
N GLY A 337 12.46 -1.97 24.58
CA GLY A 337 11.88 -2.39 25.85
C GLY A 337 10.46 -2.92 25.70
N SER A 338 10.15 -3.96 26.49
CA SER A 338 8.81 -4.54 26.64
C SER A 338 7.80 -3.49 27.15
N LYS A 339 6.60 -3.45 26.56
CA LYS A 339 5.46 -2.68 27.10
C LYS A 339 4.89 -3.28 28.39
#